data_AF-A0A3C1CM21-F1
#
_entry.id   AF-A0A3C1CM21-F1
#
_cell.length_a   1.000
_cell.length_b   1.000
_cell.length_c   1.000
_cell.angle_alpha   90.00
_cell.angle_beta   90.00
_cell.angle_gamma   90.00
#
_symmetry.space_group_name_H-M   'P 1'
#
loop_
_entity.id
_entity.type
_entity.pdbx_description
1 polymer ?
#
loop_
_entity_poly.entity_id
_entity_poly.type
_entity_poly.pdbx_seq_one_letter_code
_entity_poly.pdbx_strand_id
1 'polypeptide(L)'
;ITSCTNTSNPQVMLAAGLLARNAVERGLERRPWVKTSLAPGSRVVMDYYERAGLLEPLSTLGFELVGFGCTTCIGNSGPLLPGVSEAVRDGELSVASVLSGNRNFEGRIHPDVRLNYLASPPLVVAYAL
;
A
#
# COMPACT_ATOMS: atom_id res chain seq x y z
N ILE A 1 1.79 -0.48 1.05
CA ILE A 1 2.65 -0.75 2.23
C ILE A 1 4.10 -0.49 1.83
N THR A 2 4.80 0.37 2.58
CA THR A 2 6.18 0.82 2.29
C THR A 2 6.91 1.19 3.58
N SER A 3 8.18 1.62 3.46
CA SER A 3 9.04 2.19 4.50
C SER A 3 9.59 1.23 5.55
N CYS A 4 10.89 1.37 5.84
CA CYS A 4 11.55 0.70 6.95
C CYS A 4 10.92 1.02 8.30
N THR A 5 10.20 2.15 8.44
CA THR A 5 9.50 2.51 9.69
C THR A 5 8.52 1.44 10.14
N ASN A 6 7.80 0.81 9.22
CA ASN A 6 6.80 -0.21 9.56
C ASN A 6 7.13 -1.60 9.02
N THR A 7 7.83 -1.71 7.88
CA THR A 7 8.14 -3.03 7.31
C THR A 7 9.18 -3.81 8.10
N SER A 8 9.88 -3.14 9.03
CA SER A 8 10.81 -3.78 9.97
C SER A 8 10.10 -4.38 11.20
N ASN A 9 8.82 -4.08 11.40
CA ASN A 9 8.03 -4.55 12.53
C ASN A 9 7.13 -5.72 12.10
N PRO A 10 7.45 -6.98 12.47
CA PRO A 10 6.67 -8.14 12.06
C PRO A 10 5.23 -8.12 12.58
N GLN A 11 4.95 -7.49 13.72
CA GLN A 11 3.60 -7.50 14.32
C GLN A 11 2.59 -6.81 13.40
N VAL A 12 2.91 -5.60 12.94
CA VAL A 12 2.01 -4.84 12.06
C VAL A 12 1.98 -5.40 10.64
N MET A 13 3.08 -6.00 10.18
CA MET A 13 3.13 -6.65 8.88
C MET A 13 2.27 -7.92 8.86
N LEU A 14 2.41 -8.80 9.86
CA LEU A 14 1.56 -9.98 10.00
C LEU A 14 0.08 -9.58 10.19
N ALA A 15 -0.20 -8.53 10.97
CA ALA A 15 -1.56 -8.01 11.09
C ALA A 15 -2.16 -7.58 9.74
N ALA A 16 -1.36 -6.94 8.87
CA ALA A 16 -1.81 -6.56 7.52
C ALA A 16 -2.13 -7.79 6.66
N GLY A 17 -1.27 -8.82 6.71
CA GLY A 17 -1.52 -10.08 5.99
C GLY A 17 -2.75 -10.83 6.51
N LEU A 18 -2.93 -10.89 7.84
CA LEU A 18 -4.11 -11.49 8.46
C LEU A 18 -5.39 -10.73 8.11
N LEU A 19 -5.34 -9.40 8.05
CA LEU A 19 -6.46 -8.58 7.60
C LEU A 19 -6.79 -8.86 6.13
N ALA A 20 -5.79 -8.94 5.26
CA ALA A 20 -5.97 -9.31 3.85
C ALA A 20 -6.62 -10.69 3.70
N ARG A 21 -6.11 -11.71 4.41
CA ARG A 21 -6.69 -13.07 4.44
C ARG A 21 -8.17 -13.04 4.83
N ASN A 22 -8.47 -12.40 5.95
CA ASN A 22 -9.82 -12.32 6.47
C ASN A 22 -10.77 -11.54 5.54
N ALA A 23 -10.26 -10.56 4.80
CA ALA A 23 -11.02 -9.79 3.81
C ALA A 23 -11.34 -10.64 2.58
N VAL A 24 -10.35 -11.34 2.03
CA VAL A 24 -10.52 -12.26 0.89
C VAL A 24 -11.48 -13.41 1.23
N GLU A 25 -11.35 -14.02 2.42
CA GLU A 25 -12.27 -15.06 2.90
C GLU A 25 -13.73 -14.57 3.01
N ARG A 26 -13.93 -13.26 3.16
CA ARG A 26 -15.26 -12.61 3.21
C ARG A 26 -15.73 -12.11 1.84
N GLY A 27 -14.99 -12.38 0.77
CA GLY A 27 -15.30 -11.90 -0.57
C GLY A 27 -15.13 -10.39 -0.75
N LEU A 28 -14.34 -9.74 0.12
CA LEU A 28 -13.98 -8.34 -0.07
C LEU A 28 -12.83 -8.22 -1.07
N GLU A 29 -12.93 -7.23 -1.94
CA GLU A 29 -11.94 -6.93 -2.96
C GLU A 29 -11.51 -5.48 -2.86
N ARG A 30 -10.29 -5.18 -3.32
CA ARG A 30 -9.80 -3.82 -3.46
C ARG A 30 -10.63 -3.07 -4.50
N ARG A 31 -10.98 -1.81 -4.23
CA ARG A 31 -11.60 -0.94 -5.25
C ARG A 31 -10.68 -0.74 -6.46
N PRO A 32 -11.16 -0.88 -7.71
CA PRO A 32 -10.29 -0.96 -8.88
C PRO A 32 -9.42 0.29 -9.14
N TRP A 33 -9.88 1.47 -8.73
CA TRP A 33 -9.17 2.75 -8.91
C TRP A 33 -8.03 3.00 -7.90
N VAL A 34 -7.90 2.17 -6.85
CA VAL A 34 -6.80 2.32 -5.88
C VAL A 34 -5.49 1.85 -6.51
N LYS A 35 -4.33 2.40 -6.13
CA LYS A 35 -3.04 1.84 -6.52
C LYS A 35 -2.36 1.25 -5.28
N THR A 36 -2.26 -0.07 -5.25
CA THR A 36 -1.60 -0.81 -4.15
C THR A 36 -0.19 -1.22 -4.53
N SER A 37 0.65 -1.37 -3.50
CA SER A 37 2.02 -1.84 -3.63
C SER A 37 2.51 -2.38 -2.30
N LEU A 38 3.41 -3.36 -2.33
CA LEU A 38 4.15 -3.86 -1.19
C LEU A 38 5.66 -3.66 -1.44
N ALA A 39 6.28 -2.82 -0.63
CA ALA A 39 7.71 -2.52 -0.74
C ALA A 39 8.40 -2.68 0.63
N PRO A 40 8.78 -3.91 1.01
CA PRO A 40 9.44 -4.18 2.27
C PRO A 40 10.90 -3.74 2.24
N GLY A 41 11.46 -3.40 3.41
CA GLY A 41 12.88 -3.09 3.55
C GLY A 41 13.82 -4.29 3.48
N SER A 42 13.31 -5.53 3.55
CA SER A 42 14.11 -6.76 3.56
C SER A 42 13.32 -7.95 2.99
N ARG A 43 14.04 -8.94 2.46
CA ARG A 43 13.48 -10.23 1.99
C ARG A 43 12.82 -11.04 3.09
N VAL A 44 13.27 -10.88 4.34
CA VAL A 44 12.70 -11.56 5.52
C VAL A 44 11.19 -11.35 5.65
N VAL A 45 10.68 -10.21 5.20
CA VAL A 45 9.24 -9.93 5.18
C VAL A 45 8.47 -10.89 4.29
N MET A 46 9.00 -11.17 3.10
CA MET A 46 8.38 -12.08 2.15
C MET A 46 8.46 -13.51 2.69
N ASP A 47 9.60 -13.90 3.28
CA ASP A 47 9.80 -15.24 3.83
C ASP A 47 8.75 -15.60 4.89
N TYR A 48 8.44 -14.70 5.83
CA TYR A 48 7.41 -14.99 6.83
C TYR A 48 5.99 -14.88 6.26
N TYR A 49 5.74 -14.05 5.24
CA TYR A 49 4.43 -14.02 4.59
C TYR A 49 4.14 -15.30 3.82
N GLU A 50 5.14 -15.83 3.11
CA GLU A 50 5.03 -17.10 2.40
C GLU A 50 4.81 -18.26 3.37
N ARG A 51 5.63 -18.37 4.42
CA ARG A 51 5.50 -19.42 5.46
C ARG A 51 4.16 -19.36 6.20
N ALA A 52 3.59 -18.17 6.39
CA ALA A 52 2.30 -17.98 7.04
C ALA A 52 1.09 -18.10 6.09
N GLY A 53 1.32 -18.30 4.78
CA GLY A 53 0.24 -18.32 3.78
C GLY A 53 -0.48 -16.98 3.60
N LEU A 54 0.21 -15.86 3.90
CA LEU A 54 -0.35 -14.51 3.86
C LEU A 54 0.02 -13.75 2.57
N LEU A 55 0.98 -14.25 1.79
CA LEU A 55 1.38 -13.64 0.54
C LEU A 55 0.24 -13.67 -0.49
N GLU A 56 -0.42 -14.81 -0.65
CA GLU A 56 -1.51 -14.98 -1.62
C GLU A 56 -2.68 -14.03 -1.33
N PRO A 57 -3.24 -13.92 -0.11
CA PRO A 57 -4.28 -12.93 0.17
C PRO A 57 -3.87 -11.48 -0.08
N LEU A 58 -2.61 -11.12 0.21
CA LEU A 58 -2.10 -9.79 -0.10
C LEU A 58 -2.07 -9.54 -1.61
N SER A 59 -1.58 -10.51 -2.39
CA SER A 59 -1.57 -10.48 -3.86
C SER A 59 -2.98 -10.41 -4.44
N THR A 60 -3.95 -11.17 -3.92
CA THR A 60 -5.36 -11.10 -4.33
C THR A 60 -5.93 -9.69 -4.18
N LEU A 61 -5.55 -8.96 -3.12
CA LEU A 61 -5.92 -7.56 -2.93
C LEU A 61 -5.02 -6.56 -3.68
N GLY A 62 -4.12 -7.04 -4.54
CA GLY A 62 -3.22 -6.24 -5.37
C GLY A 62 -1.99 -5.68 -4.65
N PHE A 63 -1.65 -6.16 -3.44
CA PHE A 63 -0.42 -5.79 -2.74
C PHE A 63 0.78 -6.60 -3.24
N GLU A 64 1.10 -6.42 -4.51
CA GLU A 64 2.23 -7.07 -5.16
C GLU A 64 3.58 -6.52 -4.66
N LEU A 65 4.59 -7.40 -4.62
CA LEU A 65 5.97 -6.99 -4.34
C LEU A 65 6.49 -6.14 -5.49
N VAL A 66 6.66 -4.84 -5.25
CA VAL A 66 7.20 -3.90 -6.25
C VAL A 66 8.70 -3.67 -6.12
N GLY A 67 9.32 -4.19 -5.06
CA GLY A 67 10.76 -4.13 -4.83
C GLY A 67 11.13 -3.97 -3.36
N PHE A 68 12.42 -4.18 -3.08
CA PHE A 68 12.99 -3.99 -1.75
C PHE A 68 13.62 -2.60 -1.64
N GLY A 69 13.09 -1.74 -0.77
CA GLY A 69 13.64 -0.41 -0.55
C GLY A 69 12.58 0.68 -0.34
N CYS A 70 13.03 1.94 -0.39
CA CYS A 70 12.22 3.08 0.04
C CYS A 70 10.98 3.38 -0.83
N THR A 71 11.05 3.17 -2.15
CA THR A 71 9.91 3.30 -3.09
C THR A 71 8.97 4.50 -2.79
N THR A 72 7.67 4.24 -2.60
CA THR A 72 6.64 5.22 -2.29
C THR A 72 6.98 6.09 -1.07
N CYS A 73 7.70 5.57 -0.06
CA CYS A 73 8.08 6.34 1.12
C CYS A 73 8.94 7.57 0.80
N ILE A 74 9.68 7.54 -0.31
CA ILE A 74 10.50 8.68 -0.77
C ILE A 74 9.90 9.44 -1.96
N GLY A 75 8.69 9.08 -2.38
CA GLY A 75 8.05 9.66 -3.57
C GLY A 75 8.29 8.89 -4.86
N ASN A 76 9.04 7.79 -4.82
CA ASN A 76 9.19 6.89 -5.97
C ASN A 76 7.97 5.96 -6.06
N SER A 77 6.79 6.56 -6.21
CA SER A 77 5.52 5.86 -6.31
C SER A 77 5.24 5.36 -7.73
N GLY A 78 5.84 5.96 -8.75
CA GLY A 78 5.54 5.67 -10.16
C GLY A 78 4.15 6.15 -10.59
N PRO A 79 3.77 5.99 -11.86
CA PRO A 79 2.52 6.55 -12.41
C PRO A 79 1.29 5.96 -11.73
N LEU A 80 0.23 6.75 -11.53
CA LEU A 80 -1.09 6.23 -11.16
C LEU A 80 -1.63 5.28 -12.24
N LEU A 81 -2.71 4.58 -11.91
CA LEU A 81 -3.39 3.73 -12.90
C LEU A 81 -3.81 4.56 -14.12
N PRO A 82 -3.83 3.95 -15.33
CA PRO A 82 -4.23 4.65 -16.55
C PRO A 82 -5.57 5.39 -16.37
N GLY A 83 -5.61 6.64 -16.84
CA GLY A 83 -6.79 7.52 -16.75
C GLY A 83 -7.03 8.18 -15.39
N VAL A 84 -6.42 7.71 -14.29
CA VAL A 84 -6.66 8.29 -12.96
C VAL A 84 -6.17 9.74 -12.89
N SER A 85 -4.94 10.03 -13.33
CA SER A 85 -4.39 11.39 -13.32
C SER A 85 -5.19 12.39 -14.17
N GLU A 86 -5.82 11.93 -15.24
CA GLU A 86 -6.72 12.74 -16.07
C GLU A 86 -8.01 13.02 -15.30
N ALA A 87 -8.67 11.97 -14.78
CA ALA A 87 -9.89 12.10 -13.99
C ALA A 87 -9.72 12.99 -12.74
N VAL A 88 -8.56 12.93 -12.06
CA VAL A 88 -8.26 13.81 -10.92
C VAL A 88 -8.22 15.27 -11.34
N ARG A 89 -7.56 15.57 -12.47
CA ARG A 89 -7.41 16.95 -12.96
C ARG A 89 -8.72 17.51 -13.51
N ASP A 90 -9.39 16.75 -14.37
CA ASP A 90 -10.62 17.18 -15.04
C ASP A 90 -11.78 17.32 -14.06
N GLY A 91 -11.84 16.45 -13.04
CA GLY A 91 -12.86 16.49 -12.00
C GLY A 91 -12.52 17.39 -10.80
N GLU A 92 -11.38 18.09 -10.83
CA GLU A 92 -10.85 18.88 -9.70
C GLU A 92 -10.88 18.10 -8.36
N LEU A 93 -10.56 16.81 -8.40
CA LEU A 93 -10.74 15.91 -7.28
C LEU A 93 -9.62 16.05 -6.24
N SER A 94 -10.01 16.07 -4.96
CA SER A 94 -9.07 15.88 -3.86
C SER A 94 -8.87 14.40 -3.59
N VAL A 95 -7.76 13.83 -4.08
CA VAL A 95 -7.40 12.43 -3.85
C VAL A 95 -6.38 12.28 -2.72
N ALA A 96 -6.39 11.10 -2.09
CA ALA A 96 -5.55 10.77 -0.96
C ALA A 96 -4.65 9.56 -1.22
N SER A 97 -3.46 9.56 -0.63
CA SER A 97 -2.68 8.35 -0.40
C SER A 97 -2.73 7.95 1.08
N VAL A 98 -2.65 6.65 1.33
CA VAL A 98 -2.48 6.08 2.66
C VAL A 98 -1.23 5.21 2.64
N LEU A 99 -0.26 5.49 3.50
CA LEU A 99 1.02 4.80 3.50
C LEU A 99 1.56 4.51 4.91
N SER A 100 2.32 3.43 5.01
CA SER A 100 3.04 3.05 6.23
C SER A 100 4.41 3.71 6.36
N GLY A 101 4.53 4.93 5.82
CA GLY A 101 5.73 5.76 5.86
C GLY A 101 5.86 6.59 7.13
N ASN A 102 6.70 7.62 7.06
CA ASN A 102 6.96 8.56 8.16
C ASN A 102 6.86 10.05 7.77
N ARG A 103 6.60 10.35 6.49
CA ARG A 103 6.47 11.71 5.95
C ARG A 103 5.32 11.76 4.96
N ASN A 104 4.54 12.83 5.01
CA ASN A 104 3.30 12.98 4.26
C ASN A 104 3.03 14.43 3.81
N PHE A 105 4.07 15.24 3.62
CA PHE A 105 3.89 16.59 3.09
C PHE A 105 3.37 16.55 1.64
N GLU A 106 2.68 17.62 1.24
CA GLU A 106 2.10 17.74 -0.10
C GLU A 106 3.14 17.56 -1.21
N GLY A 107 2.77 16.86 -2.29
CA GLY A 107 3.67 16.56 -3.41
C GLY A 107 4.76 15.52 -3.10
N ARG A 108 4.90 15.04 -1.85
CA ARG A 108 5.91 14.03 -1.51
C ARG A 108 5.64 12.68 -2.15
N ILE A 109 4.39 12.22 -2.12
CA ILE A 109 4.07 10.83 -2.47
C ILE A 109 3.82 10.67 -3.96
N HIS A 110 3.00 11.55 -4.54
CA HIS A 110 2.72 11.59 -5.97
C HIS A 110 2.26 13.02 -6.32
N PRO A 111 2.64 13.59 -7.48
CA PRO A 111 2.29 14.96 -7.87
C PRO A 111 0.77 15.21 -7.93
N ASP A 112 0.01 14.22 -8.39
CA ASP A 112 -1.47 14.33 -8.45
C ASP A 112 -2.17 14.10 -7.10
N VAL A 113 -1.44 13.83 -6.01
CA VAL A 113 -2.01 13.50 -4.70
C VAL A 113 -1.67 14.56 -3.66
N ARG A 114 -2.69 15.36 -3.29
CA ARG A 114 -2.55 16.46 -2.32
C ARG A 114 -2.64 15.98 -0.88
N LEU A 115 -3.48 14.99 -0.60
CA LEU A 115 -3.72 14.48 0.76
C LEU A 115 -2.91 13.20 1.00
N ASN A 116 -2.17 13.13 2.10
CA ASN A 116 -1.33 11.96 2.40
C ASN A 116 -1.45 11.60 3.88
N TYR A 117 -1.83 10.35 4.16
CA TYR A 117 -2.09 9.87 5.52
C TYR A 117 -1.11 8.77 5.89
N LEU A 118 -0.43 8.98 7.02
CA LEU A 118 0.42 7.95 7.63
C LEU A 118 -0.47 7.00 8.43
N ALA A 119 -0.36 5.71 8.16
CA ALA A 119 -1.15 4.69 8.82
C ALA A 119 -0.35 3.40 9.02
N SER A 120 -0.77 2.55 9.95
CA SER A 120 -0.17 1.22 10.10
C SER A 120 -0.43 0.35 8.85
N PRO A 121 0.44 -0.62 8.53
CA PRO A 121 0.20 -1.57 7.44
C PRO A 121 -1.22 -2.17 7.36
N PRO A 122 -1.88 -2.63 8.45
CA PRO A 122 -3.25 -3.13 8.35
C PRO A 122 -4.27 -2.05 7.99
N LEU A 123 -4.08 -0.79 8.43
CA LEU A 123 -4.93 0.31 8.00
C LEU A 123 -4.73 0.66 6.53
N VAL A 124 -3.49 0.53 6.00
CA VAL A 124 -3.25 0.68 4.56
C VAL A 124 -4.04 -0.36 3.76
N VAL A 125 -4.13 -1.59 4.24
CA VAL A 125 -4.98 -2.63 3.62
C VAL A 125 -6.46 -2.26 3.78
N ALA A 126 -6.91 -1.84 4.97
CA ALA A 126 -8.30 -1.50 5.22
C ALA A 126 -8.80 -0.34 4.33
N TYR A 127 -8.00 0.69 4.08
CA TYR A 127 -8.36 1.79 3.17
C TYR A 127 -8.32 1.43 1.68
N ALA A 128 -7.76 0.28 1.32
CA ALA A 128 -7.74 -0.18 -0.06
C ALA A 128 -9.02 -0.95 -0.47
N LEU A 129 -9.66 -1.62 0.50
CA LEU A 129 -10.96 -2.30 0.37
C LEU A 129 -12.09 -1.28 0.10
#